data_AF-E7A084-F1
#
_entry.id   AF-E7A084-F1
#
_cell.length_a   1.000
_cell.length_b   1.000
_cell.length_c   1.000
_cell.angle_alpha   90.00
_cell.angle_beta   90.00
_cell.angle_gamma   90.00
#
_symmetry.space_group_name_H-M   'P 1'
#
loop_
_entity.id
_entity.type
_entity.pdbx_description
1 polymer ?
#
loop_
_entity_poly.entity_id
_entity_poly.type
_entity_poly.pdbx_seq_one_letter_code
_entity_poly.pdbx_strand_id
1 'polypeptide(L)'
;MVFSFHKSTLVIALTAASVGFFAPAAVKATDATMYYDCCKPSGSWMGKAPVYNPVATCLADGKTIVTGPKRDDPNSSGCGGGNEFQCSCQQPWTDAVNPTVGYAFAAMTSTTESENECACYVATFSGAKSGKINTLFYQVINDGGDVTSDGLDILVPGMGVGAMTQGCKNQWPNSDISKWGKQYGGLDRDAAGCKNLPEDLQHGCMWRMTDWGDSVTMQGKPQRVRCSKGHIDRTGCQRKDEPSTTFQGHYDSAHNGPAPDGYTPNPAVCNIGAGGNSKRTVSSNGQPFVARRHHQAHPVASRHASQASTCPV
;
A
#
# COMPACT_ATOMS: atom_id res chain seq x y z
N MET A 1 -29.53 -75.23 -20.33
CA MET A 1 -28.44 -74.24 -20.36
C MET A 1 -28.94 -73.03 -19.58
N VAL A 2 -28.79 -72.99 -18.25
CA VAL A 2 -27.59 -72.66 -17.45
C VAL A 2 -27.22 -71.18 -17.58
N PHE A 3 -27.66 -70.42 -16.56
CA PHE A 3 -27.03 -69.32 -15.83
C PHE A 3 -26.16 -68.29 -16.59
N SER A 4 -26.38 -67.00 -16.31
CA SER A 4 -25.66 -66.32 -15.21
C SER A 4 -25.88 -64.80 -15.29
N PHE A 5 -26.61 -64.22 -14.33
CA PHE A 5 -26.65 -62.78 -14.11
C PHE A 5 -25.43 -62.38 -13.27
N HIS A 6 -24.43 -61.75 -13.89
CA HIS A 6 -23.34 -61.13 -13.15
C HIS A 6 -23.81 -59.80 -12.53
N LYS A 7 -23.91 -59.77 -11.20
CA LYS A 7 -24.02 -58.53 -10.44
C LYS A 7 -22.64 -57.87 -10.38
N SER A 8 -22.43 -56.83 -11.20
CA SER A 8 -21.28 -55.94 -11.04
C SER A 8 -21.54 -54.97 -9.90
N THR A 9 -20.98 -55.27 -8.72
CA THR A 9 -20.92 -54.34 -7.60
C THR A 9 -19.81 -53.32 -7.89
N LEU A 10 -20.21 -52.12 -8.29
CA LEU A 10 -19.31 -50.97 -8.42
C LEU A 10 -18.93 -50.49 -7.01
N VAL A 11 -17.74 -50.85 -6.54
CA VAL A 11 -17.16 -50.28 -5.31
C VAL A 11 -16.58 -48.91 -5.65
N ILE A 12 -17.34 -47.85 -5.37
CA ILE A 12 -16.83 -46.48 -5.40
C ILE A 12 -15.98 -46.29 -4.15
N ALA A 13 -14.66 -46.38 -4.29
CA ALA A 13 -13.74 -45.95 -3.26
C ALA A 13 -13.72 -44.42 -3.23
N LEU A 14 -14.48 -43.83 -2.31
CA LEU A 14 -14.34 -42.42 -1.92
C LEU A 14 -13.03 -42.24 -1.17
N THR A 15 -11.95 -41.96 -1.90
CA THR A 15 -10.75 -41.37 -1.30
C THR A 15 -11.10 -39.93 -0.93
N ALA A 16 -11.49 -39.72 0.33
CA ALA A 16 -11.53 -38.38 0.92
C ALA A 16 -10.09 -37.84 0.94
N ALA A 17 -9.71 -37.09 -0.10
CA ALA A 17 -8.56 -36.23 -0.03
C ALA A 17 -8.91 -35.13 0.99
N SER A 18 -8.47 -35.31 2.23
CA SER A 18 -8.44 -34.26 3.24
C SER A 18 -7.43 -33.21 2.79
N VAL A 19 -7.86 -32.35 1.87
CA VAL A 19 -7.26 -31.04 1.69
C VAL A 19 -7.49 -30.33 3.02
N GLY A 20 -6.47 -30.37 3.88
CA GLY A 20 -6.41 -29.54 5.07
C GLY A 20 -6.42 -28.09 4.60
N PHE A 21 -7.61 -27.53 4.43
CA PHE A 21 -7.82 -26.10 4.37
C PHE A 21 -7.45 -25.60 5.76
N PHE A 22 -6.18 -25.24 5.95
CA PHE A 22 -5.79 -24.36 7.04
C PHE A 22 -6.46 -23.03 6.73
N ALA A 23 -7.74 -22.90 7.08
CA ALA A 23 -8.35 -21.60 7.23
C ALA A 23 -7.44 -20.85 8.22
N PRO A 24 -6.83 -19.71 7.84
CA PRO A 24 -6.17 -18.87 8.82
C PRO A 24 -7.18 -18.64 9.95
N ALA A 25 -6.70 -18.71 11.20
CA ALA A 25 -7.54 -18.42 12.37
C ALA A 25 -8.35 -17.15 12.07
N ALA A 26 -9.66 -17.20 12.27
CA ALA A 26 -10.56 -16.11 11.91
C ALA A 26 -10.05 -14.81 12.54
N VAL A 27 -9.46 -13.93 11.72
CA VAL A 27 -9.03 -12.60 12.10
C VAL A 27 -10.30 -11.88 12.52
N LYS A 28 -10.39 -11.49 13.79
CA LYS A 28 -11.53 -10.67 14.23
C LYS A 28 -11.43 -9.33 13.51
N ALA A 29 -12.58 -8.73 13.21
CA ALA A 29 -12.71 -7.37 12.70
C ALA A 29 -11.83 -6.33 13.45
N THR A 30 -11.43 -6.64 14.68
CA THR A 30 -10.60 -5.78 15.55
C THR A 30 -9.10 -6.12 15.54
N ASP A 31 -8.64 -7.13 14.80
CA ASP A 31 -7.24 -7.54 14.79
C ASP A 31 -6.49 -6.93 13.60
N ALA A 32 -5.25 -6.52 13.84
CA ALA A 32 -4.32 -6.09 12.81
C ALA A 32 -3.40 -7.23 12.37
N THR A 33 -3.20 -7.35 11.07
CA THR A 33 -2.18 -8.17 10.44
C THR A 33 -1.04 -7.30 9.93
N MET A 34 -0.04 -7.92 9.30
CA MET A 34 1.07 -7.21 8.67
C MET A 34 1.47 -7.88 7.36
N TYR A 35 1.90 -7.08 6.38
CA TYR A 35 2.30 -7.56 5.06
C TYR A 35 3.35 -6.66 4.41
N TYR A 36 4.02 -7.20 3.38
CA TYR A 36 4.78 -6.43 2.40
C TYR A 36 4.93 -7.25 1.12
N ASP A 37 4.12 -6.92 0.11
CA ASP A 37 4.07 -7.66 -1.16
C ASP A 37 4.79 -6.95 -2.31
N CYS A 38 5.33 -5.75 -2.05
CA CYS A 38 5.99 -4.87 -3.00
C CYS A 38 5.10 -4.30 -4.11
N CYS A 39 3.79 -4.57 -4.08
CA CYS A 39 2.87 -4.11 -5.11
C CYS A 39 2.75 -2.59 -5.09
N LYS A 40 2.39 -2.02 -6.25
CA LYS A 40 1.83 -0.67 -6.29
C LYS A 40 0.56 -0.65 -5.43
N PRO A 41 0.48 0.20 -4.38
CA PRO A 41 -0.69 0.27 -3.52
C PRO A 41 -1.85 0.93 -4.27
N SER A 42 -3.09 0.50 -3.99
CA SER A 42 -4.27 0.90 -4.77
C SER A 42 -4.52 2.42 -4.78
N GLY A 43 -4.19 3.12 -3.69
CA GLY A 43 -4.25 4.59 -3.61
C GLY A 43 -3.27 5.33 -4.51
N SER A 44 -2.46 4.62 -5.29
CA SER A 44 -1.58 5.19 -6.32
C SER A 44 -2.29 5.42 -7.65
N TRP A 45 -3.47 4.82 -7.87
CA TRP A 45 -4.26 5.01 -9.08
C TRP A 45 -5.07 6.31 -9.01
N MET A 46 -5.31 6.93 -10.17
CA MET A 46 -6.06 8.18 -10.20
C MET A 46 -7.56 7.92 -9.94
N GLY A 47 -8.21 8.89 -9.31
CA GLY A 47 -9.67 8.90 -9.15
C GLY A 47 -10.23 7.93 -8.12
N LYS A 48 -9.38 7.22 -7.38
CA LYS A 48 -9.81 6.31 -6.31
C LYS A 48 -10.37 7.03 -5.09
N ALA A 49 -9.81 8.19 -4.73
CA ALA A 49 -10.29 9.07 -3.67
C ALA A 49 -10.13 10.57 -4.03
N PRO A 50 -10.86 11.49 -3.36
CA PRO A 50 -10.72 12.93 -3.56
C PRO A 50 -9.42 13.46 -2.92
N VAL A 51 -8.29 13.23 -3.59
CA VAL A 51 -6.95 13.58 -3.09
C VAL A 51 -6.32 14.75 -3.85
N TYR A 52 -5.33 15.40 -3.22
CA TYR A 52 -4.46 16.38 -3.86
C TYR A 52 -3.47 15.75 -4.81
N ASN A 53 -3.01 14.53 -4.54
CA ASN A 53 -2.19 13.68 -5.41
C ASN A 53 -2.41 12.23 -5.00
N PRO A 54 -2.32 11.24 -5.89
CA PRO A 54 -2.31 9.83 -5.49
C PRO A 54 -1.02 9.45 -4.77
N VAL A 55 -1.00 8.30 -4.11
CA VAL A 55 0.19 7.73 -3.45
C VAL A 55 1.32 7.60 -4.46
N ALA A 56 2.52 8.00 -4.04
CA ALA A 56 3.74 7.89 -4.82
C ALA A 56 4.19 6.42 -4.89
N THR A 57 4.69 6.04 -6.07
CA THR A 57 5.23 4.71 -6.39
C THR A 57 6.67 4.86 -6.84
N CYS A 58 7.42 3.76 -6.73
CA CYS A 58 8.83 3.74 -7.09
C CYS A 58 9.12 2.74 -8.21
N LEU A 59 10.23 2.96 -8.92
CA LEU A 59 10.81 1.94 -9.78
C LEU A 59 11.37 0.77 -8.94
N ALA A 60 11.92 -0.23 -9.63
CA ALA A 60 12.45 -1.44 -9.00
C ALA A 60 13.56 -1.19 -7.94
N ASP A 61 14.22 -0.03 -7.99
CA ASP A 61 15.19 0.39 -6.97
C ASP A 61 14.56 0.78 -5.61
N GLY A 62 13.23 0.86 -5.54
CA GLY A 62 12.48 1.24 -4.34
C GLY A 62 12.57 2.72 -3.96
N LYS A 63 13.25 3.55 -4.77
CA LYS A 63 13.60 4.95 -4.44
C LYS A 63 13.21 5.95 -5.51
N THR A 64 13.38 5.60 -6.78
CA THR A 64 13.12 6.51 -7.89
C THR A 64 11.62 6.64 -8.10
N ILE A 65 11.07 7.80 -7.74
CA ILE A 65 9.65 8.12 -7.90
C ILE A 65 9.23 8.01 -9.38
N VAL A 66 8.19 7.22 -9.63
CA VAL A 66 7.57 7.13 -10.95
C VAL A 66 6.73 8.37 -11.19
N THR A 67 6.87 8.98 -12.37
CA THR A 67 6.12 10.18 -12.76
C THR A 67 5.55 10.04 -14.16
N GLY A 68 4.54 10.85 -14.50
CA GLY A 68 3.96 10.91 -15.84
C GLY A 68 2.67 10.11 -16.01
N PRO A 69 2.07 10.15 -17.21
CA PRO A 69 0.69 9.71 -17.44
C PRO A 69 0.49 8.20 -17.40
N LYS A 70 1.55 7.40 -17.60
CA LYS A 70 1.46 5.92 -17.57
C LYS A 70 1.22 5.35 -16.18
N ARG A 71 1.28 6.19 -15.14
CA ARG A 71 0.93 5.81 -13.78
C ARG A 71 -0.53 5.38 -13.63
N ASP A 72 -1.38 5.64 -14.61
CA ASP A 72 -2.79 5.23 -14.57
C ASP A 72 -3.10 4.04 -15.50
N ASP A 73 -2.08 3.47 -16.16
CA ASP A 73 -2.24 2.28 -17.01
C ASP A 73 -2.52 1.05 -16.13
N PRO A 74 -3.61 0.27 -16.33
CA PRO A 74 -4.06 -0.77 -15.39
C PRO A 74 -3.03 -1.87 -15.08
N ASN A 75 -2.05 -2.08 -15.97
CA ASN A 75 -0.98 -3.07 -15.82
C ASN A 75 0.35 -2.48 -15.31
N SER A 76 0.35 -1.23 -14.82
CA SER A 76 1.58 -0.54 -14.39
C SER A 76 2.15 -1.06 -13.07
N SER A 77 1.33 -1.73 -12.23
CA SER A 77 1.82 -2.40 -11.02
C SER A 77 2.79 -3.53 -11.37
N GLY A 78 3.92 -3.59 -10.68
CA GLY A 78 4.88 -4.69 -10.78
C GLY A 78 4.29 -6.06 -10.43
N CYS A 79 3.22 -6.11 -9.64
CA CYS A 79 2.47 -7.34 -9.38
C CYS A 79 1.68 -7.83 -10.59
N GLY A 80 1.36 -6.94 -11.53
CA GLY A 80 0.78 -7.25 -12.84
C GLY A 80 1.78 -7.27 -13.99
N GLY A 81 3.10 -7.26 -13.70
CA GLY A 81 4.17 -7.24 -14.70
C GLY A 81 4.60 -5.85 -15.17
N GLY A 82 4.10 -4.79 -14.55
CA GLY A 82 4.53 -3.40 -14.78
C GLY A 82 5.83 -3.04 -14.06
N ASN A 83 6.09 -1.74 -13.91
CA ASN A 83 7.34 -1.20 -13.36
C ASN A 83 7.13 -0.28 -12.14
N GLU A 84 5.92 -0.22 -11.60
CA GLU A 84 5.61 0.54 -10.39
C GLU A 84 5.47 -0.38 -9.17
N PHE A 85 6.20 -0.05 -8.11
CA PHE A 85 6.27 -0.81 -6.88
C PHE A 85 6.06 0.08 -5.65
N GLN A 86 5.83 -0.57 -4.51
CA GLN A 86 5.87 0.04 -3.19
C GLN A 86 7.22 0.76 -2.98
N CYS A 87 7.19 2.03 -2.59
CA CYS A 87 8.41 2.77 -2.27
C CYS A 87 9.00 2.30 -0.94
N SER A 88 10.32 2.12 -0.88
CA SER A 88 11.02 1.72 0.35
C SER A 88 10.88 2.78 1.45
N CYS A 89 10.65 4.06 1.14
CA CYS A 89 10.42 5.07 2.18
C CYS A 89 9.07 4.90 2.93
N GLN A 90 8.12 4.14 2.36
CA GLN A 90 6.78 3.90 2.92
C GLN A 90 6.84 2.68 3.84
N GLN A 91 7.61 2.82 4.92
CA GLN A 91 7.80 1.83 5.97
C GLN A 91 7.32 2.39 7.31
N PRO A 92 7.04 1.54 8.31
CA PRO A 92 6.67 2.00 9.64
C PRO A 92 7.87 2.62 10.36
N TRP A 93 7.58 3.50 11.32
CA TRP A 93 8.59 4.08 12.20
C TRP A 93 8.02 4.38 13.58
N THR A 94 8.90 4.55 14.56
CA THR A 94 8.55 4.92 15.94
C THR A 94 8.73 6.42 16.12
N ASP A 95 7.85 7.06 16.87
CA ASP A 95 8.00 8.48 17.20
C ASP A 95 9.31 8.73 17.95
N ALA A 96 10.02 9.80 17.57
CA ALA A 96 11.33 10.11 18.14
C ALA A 96 11.26 10.60 19.60
N VAL A 97 10.09 11.06 20.05
CA VAL A 97 9.87 11.66 21.36
C VAL A 97 9.01 10.76 22.26
N ASN A 98 8.18 9.90 21.69
CA ASN A 98 7.33 8.96 22.41
C ASN A 98 7.40 7.53 21.85
N PRO A 99 8.18 6.61 22.46
CA PRO A 99 8.40 5.27 21.92
C PRO A 99 7.16 4.37 21.93
N THR A 100 6.06 4.77 22.56
CA THR A 100 4.79 4.02 22.51
C THR A 100 3.89 4.41 21.34
N VAL A 101 4.29 5.42 20.55
CA VAL A 101 3.59 5.87 19.35
C VAL A 101 4.34 5.38 18.11
N GLY A 102 3.66 4.58 17.31
CA GLY A 102 4.12 4.15 15.99
C GLY A 102 3.40 4.88 14.87
N TYR A 103 4.08 5.01 13.74
CA TYR A 103 3.53 5.49 12.50
C TYR A 103 3.66 4.43 11.42
N ALA A 104 2.68 4.33 10.52
CA ALA A 104 2.72 3.32 9.47
C ALA A 104 1.83 3.68 8.26
N PHE A 105 1.90 2.78 7.28
CA PHE A 105 0.94 2.71 6.18
C PHE A 105 0.19 1.39 6.29
N ALA A 106 -1.02 1.33 5.76
CA ALA A 106 -1.81 0.12 5.86
C ALA A 106 -2.74 -0.09 4.66
N ALA A 107 -3.12 -1.35 4.46
CA ALA A 107 -4.34 -1.71 3.76
C ALA A 107 -5.51 -1.80 4.76
N MET A 108 -6.68 -1.34 4.35
CA MET A 108 -7.91 -1.44 5.15
C MET A 108 -9.06 -1.83 4.23
N THR A 109 -9.90 -2.78 4.65
CA THR A 109 -11.13 -3.10 3.91
C THR A 109 -12.08 -1.90 3.94
N SER A 110 -12.65 -1.55 2.80
CA SER A 110 -13.66 -0.52 2.67
C SER A 110 -14.86 -1.00 1.86
N THR A 111 -16.00 -0.29 1.95
CA THR A 111 -17.11 -0.56 1.01
C THR A 111 -16.75 0.01 -0.36
N THR A 112 -16.09 1.18 -0.36
CA THR A 112 -15.45 1.74 -1.54
C THR A 112 -14.11 2.37 -1.15
N GLU A 113 -13.10 2.20 -1.99
CA GLU A 113 -11.75 2.73 -1.73
C GLU A 113 -11.76 4.26 -1.49
N SER A 114 -12.73 4.96 -2.08
CA SER A 114 -12.93 6.41 -1.92
C SER A 114 -13.16 6.87 -0.48
N GLU A 115 -13.63 5.98 0.39
CA GLU A 115 -13.89 6.25 1.81
C GLU A 115 -12.60 6.47 2.59
N ASN A 116 -11.61 5.60 2.35
CA ASN A 116 -10.46 5.45 3.24
C ASN A 116 -9.12 5.76 2.60
N GLU A 117 -9.00 5.67 1.27
CA GLU A 117 -7.71 5.92 0.64
C GLU A 117 -7.15 7.30 0.98
N CYS A 118 -5.90 7.28 1.41
CA CYS A 118 -5.10 8.38 1.91
C CYS A 118 -5.62 9.06 3.18
N ALA A 119 -6.70 8.56 3.81
CA ALA A 119 -7.12 9.01 5.12
C ALA A 119 -6.17 8.47 6.19
N CYS A 120 -6.04 9.23 7.29
CA CYS A 120 -5.28 8.80 8.44
C CYS A 120 -6.18 8.49 9.64
N TYR A 121 -5.70 7.53 10.43
CA TYR A 121 -6.42 6.98 11.57
C TYR A 121 -5.46 6.76 12.73
N VAL A 122 -6.03 6.78 13.94
CA VAL A 122 -5.31 6.44 15.17
C VAL A 122 -5.99 5.22 15.77
N ALA A 123 -5.23 4.14 15.96
CA ALA A 123 -5.68 2.93 16.64
C ALA A 123 -4.85 2.72 17.91
N THR A 124 -5.52 2.34 19.00
CA THR A 124 -4.86 1.90 20.22
C THR A 124 -4.95 0.39 20.31
N PHE A 125 -3.92 -0.29 20.80
CA PHE A 125 -3.86 -1.74 20.89
C PHE A 125 -3.89 -2.21 22.34
N SER A 126 -4.55 -3.35 22.55
CA SER A 126 -4.53 -4.07 23.82
C SER A 126 -3.31 -5.00 23.90
N GLY A 127 -2.89 -5.33 25.12
CA GLY A 127 -1.81 -6.31 25.35
C GLY A 127 -0.39 -5.84 25.00
N ALA A 128 -0.19 -4.55 24.72
CA ALA A 128 1.14 -4.02 24.44
C ALA A 128 2.07 -4.20 25.64
N LYS A 129 3.28 -4.71 25.40
CA LYS A 129 4.31 -4.79 26.43
C LYS A 129 4.74 -3.38 26.83
N SER A 130 5.15 -3.21 28.09
CA SER A 130 5.64 -1.92 28.57
C SER A 130 6.80 -1.41 27.70
N GLY A 131 6.73 -0.12 27.32
CA GLY A 131 7.72 0.53 26.46
C GLY A 131 7.69 0.11 24.98
N LYS A 132 6.68 -0.65 24.55
CA LYS A 132 6.42 -0.94 23.13
C LYS A 132 5.27 -0.10 22.60
N ILE A 133 5.14 -0.06 21.29
CA ILE A 133 4.07 0.66 20.61
C ILE A 133 2.71 0.12 21.06
N ASN A 134 1.86 1.02 21.52
CA ASN A 134 0.47 0.74 21.88
C ASN A 134 -0.51 1.66 21.14
N THR A 135 -0.03 2.70 20.49
CA THR A 135 -0.81 3.60 19.63
C THR A 135 -0.18 3.63 18.25
N LEU A 136 -0.95 3.32 17.22
CA LEU A 136 -0.55 3.43 15.83
C LEU A 136 -1.30 4.58 15.16
N PHE A 137 -0.58 5.56 14.65
CA PHE A 137 -1.09 6.62 13.78
C PHE A 137 -0.69 6.28 12.35
N TYR A 138 -1.64 5.90 11.50
CA TYR A 138 -1.33 5.36 10.18
C TYR A 138 -2.13 6.04 9.07
N GLN A 139 -1.60 5.96 7.85
CA GLN A 139 -2.30 6.33 6.62
C GLN A 139 -2.73 5.08 5.86
N VAL A 140 -4.00 5.02 5.43
CA VAL A 140 -4.47 3.96 4.54
C VAL A 140 -4.03 4.30 3.13
N ILE A 141 -3.26 3.41 2.49
CA ILE A 141 -2.76 3.62 1.11
C ILE A 141 -3.23 2.53 0.14
N ASN A 142 -3.85 1.48 0.65
CA ASN A 142 -4.30 0.33 -0.11
C ASN A 142 -5.65 -0.18 0.43
N ASP A 143 -6.42 -0.89 -0.38
CA ASP A 143 -7.59 -1.64 0.06
C ASP A 143 -7.26 -3.12 0.27
N GLY A 144 -7.71 -3.67 1.40
CA GLY A 144 -7.48 -5.06 1.79
C GLY A 144 -8.72 -5.91 1.54
N GLY A 145 -8.90 -6.43 0.32
CA GLY A 145 -10.05 -7.29 -0.02
C GLY A 145 -10.11 -8.62 0.75
N ASP A 146 -8.97 -9.07 1.29
CA ASP A 146 -8.83 -10.36 1.99
C ASP A 146 -8.88 -10.26 3.52
N VAL A 147 -8.96 -9.05 4.09
CA VAL A 147 -9.15 -8.88 5.54
C VAL A 147 -10.65 -8.82 5.85
N THR A 148 -11.06 -9.44 6.97
CA THR A 148 -12.47 -9.41 7.39
C THR A 148 -12.91 -7.97 7.58
N SER A 149 -14.20 -7.66 7.44
CA SER A 149 -14.74 -6.30 7.62
C SER A 149 -14.14 -5.62 8.86
N ASP A 150 -13.51 -4.45 8.69
CA ASP A 150 -12.73 -3.67 9.68
C ASP A 150 -11.26 -4.10 9.94
N GLY A 151 -10.74 -5.11 9.23
CA GLY A 151 -9.35 -5.56 9.37
C GLY A 151 -8.32 -4.56 8.85
N LEU A 152 -7.21 -4.44 9.58
CA LEU A 152 -6.08 -3.56 9.28
C LEU A 152 -4.86 -4.40 8.91
N ASP A 153 -4.29 -4.22 7.73
CA ASP A 153 -3.05 -4.89 7.33
C ASP A 153 -1.90 -3.88 7.25
N ILE A 154 -1.04 -3.87 8.27
CA ILE A 154 0.02 -2.87 8.40
C ILE A 154 1.15 -3.22 7.45
N LEU A 155 1.60 -2.23 6.66
CA LEU A 155 2.68 -2.41 5.71
C LEU A 155 4.02 -2.48 6.46
N VAL A 156 4.60 -3.67 6.55
CA VAL A 156 5.82 -3.97 7.31
C VAL A 156 6.70 -4.95 6.52
N PRO A 157 7.88 -4.53 6.01
CA PRO A 157 8.77 -5.42 5.28
C PRO A 157 9.11 -6.70 6.04
N GLY A 158 9.08 -7.82 5.33
CA GLY A 158 9.40 -9.13 5.88
C GLY A 158 8.26 -9.80 6.63
N MET A 159 7.08 -9.19 6.72
CA MET A 159 5.90 -9.77 7.39
C MET A 159 4.99 -10.62 6.50
N GLY A 160 5.47 -10.98 5.32
CA GLY A 160 4.81 -11.88 4.39
C GLY A 160 4.30 -11.15 3.15
N VAL A 161 4.44 -11.82 2.01
CA VAL A 161 4.01 -11.29 0.70
C VAL A 161 2.52 -11.55 0.42
N GLY A 162 1.85 -12.34 1.26
CA GLY A 162 0.43 -12.64 1.13
C GLY A 162 0.08 -13.32 -0.19
N ALA A 163 -1.08 -12.99 -0.75
CA ALA A 163 -1.56 -13.54 -2.01
C ALA A 163 -0.74 -13.06 -3.22
N MET A 164 -0.16 -11.86 -3.13
CA MET A 164 0.52 -11.17 -4.23
C MET A 164 2.00 -11.58 -4.35
N THR A 165 2.23 -12.85 -4.67
CA THR A 165 3.57 -13.48 -4.63
C THR A 165 4.58 -12.99 -5.68
N GLN A 166 4.15 -12.20 -6.67
CA GLN A 166 5.00 -11.79 -7.79
C GLN A 166 5.63 -10.41 -7.59
N GLY A 167 5.05 -9.53 -6.77
CA GLY A 167 5.53 -8.16 -6.60
C GLY A 167 6.98 -8.10 -6.18
N CYS A 168 7.30 -8.71 -5.04
CA CYS A 168 8.67 -8.68 -4.52
C CYS A 168 9.67 -9.46 -5.39
N LYS A 169 9.23 -10.52 -6.08
CA LYS A 169 10.07 -11.24 -7.05
C LYS A 169 10.43 -10.35 -8.24
N ASN A 170 9.46 -9.58 -8.73
CA ASN A 170 9.64 -8.68 -9.86
C ASN A 170 10.44 -7.42 -9.48
N GLN A 171 10.25 -6.90 -8.26
CA GLN A 171 11.01 -5.75 -7.77
C GLN A 171 12.47 -6.11 -7.49
N TRP A 172 12.70 -7.25 -6.82
CA TRP A 172 14.00 -7.67 -6.30
C TRP A 172 14.42 -9.01 -6.89
N PRO A 173 14.71 -9.08 -8.21
CA PRO A 173 14.98 -10.36 -8.89
C PRO A 173 16.24 -11.08 -8.38
N ASN A 174 17.15 -10.36 -7.72
CA ASN A 174 18.37 -10.92 -7.13
C ASN A 174 18.19 -11.35 -5.66
N SER A 175 17.00 -11.14 -5.08
CA SER A 175 16.70 -11.55 -3.71
C SER A 175 16.11 -12.97 -3.69
N ASP A 176 16.59 -13.79 -2.76
CA ASP A 176 15.96 -15.07 -2.46
C ASP A 176 14.75 -14.85 -1.54
N ILE A 177 13.58 -14.64 -2.15
CA ILE A 177 12.32 -14.37 -1.44
C ILE A 177 11.94 -15.49 -0.47
N SER A 178 12.42 -16.73 -0.67
CA SER A 178 12.16 -17.82 0.29
C SER A 178 12.80 -17.58 1.66
N LYS A 179 13.80 -16.70 1.74
CA LYS A 179 14.45 -16.28 2.99
C LYS A 179 13.78 -15.11 3.68
N TRP A 180 12.70 -14.57 3.12
CA TRP A 180 11.91 -13.49 3.73
C TRP A 180 10.82 -14.04 4.67
N GLY A 181 10.85 -15.34 4.94
CA GLY A 181 9.95 -16.04 5.85
C GLY A 181 8.77 -16.69 5.15
N LYS A 182 7.72 -16.98 5.93
CA LYS A 182 6.49 -17.62 5.43
C LYS A 182 5.74 -16.66 4.51
N GLN A 183 5.02 -17.21 3.53
CA GLN A 183 4.17 -16.40 2.64
C GLN A 183 3.19 -15.51 3.42
N TYR A 184 2.55 -16.07 4.45
CA TYR A 184 1.73 -15.34 5.43
C TYR A 184 2.43 -15.37 6.79
N GLY A 185 2.59 -14.19 7.41
CA GLY A 185 3.28 -14.02 8.69
C GLY A 185 4.80 -13.85 8.61
N GLY A 186 5.39 -14.05 7.42
CA GLY A 186 6.77 -13.66 7.14
C GLY A 186 7.79 -14.25 8.10
N LEU A 187 8.70 -13.41 8.57
CA LEU A 187 9.77 -13.75 9.52
C LEU A 187 9.26 -13.98 10.95
N ASP A 188 8.01 -13.66 11.26
CA ASP A 188 7.44 -13.68 12.62
C ASP A 188 8.31 -12.91 13.63
N ARG A 189 9.21 -13.61 14.35
CA ARG A 189 10.15 -13.05 15.35
C ARG A 189 11.62 -13.20 15.01
N ASP A 190 11.94 -13.72 13.82
CA ASP A 190 13.32 -13.91 13.40
C ASP A 190 13.95 -12.59 12.94
N ALA A 191 14.48 -11.82 13.89
CA ALA A 191 15.19 -10.59 13.62
C ALA A 191 16.44 -10.80 12.75
N ALA A 192 17.11 -11.95 12.85
CA ALA A 192 18.28 -12.24 12.01
C ALA A 192 17.88 -12.42 10.54
N GLY A 193 16.63 -12.77 10.26
CA GLY A 193 16.05 -12.86 8.93
C GLY A 193 15.97 -11.50 8.20
N CYS A 194 15.89 -10.38 8.92
CA CYS A 194 15.83 -9.05 8.31
C CYS A 194 17.03 -8.74 7.41
N LYS A 195 18.20 -9.35 7.67
CA LYS A 195 19.40 -9.19 6.82
C LYS A 195 19.26 -9.79 5.42
N ASN A 196 18.24 -10.64 5.19
CA ASN A 196 17.96 -11.24 3.89
C ASN A 196 17.12 -10.31 2.99
N LEU A 197 16.60 -9.20 3.54
CA LEU A 197 15.88 -8.18 2.78
C LEU A 197 16.87 -7.14 2.21
N PRO A 198 16.51 -6.44 1.13
CA PRO A 198 17.24 -5.27 0.64
C PRO A 198 17.51 -4.28 1.78
N GLU A 199 18.69 -3.67 1.77
CA GLU A 199 19.15 -2.76 2.84
C GLU A 199 18.10 -1.72 3.20
N ASP A 200 17.47 -1.12 2.20
CA ASP A 200 16.45 -0.10 2.38
C ASP A 200 15.17 -0.60 3.08
N LEU A 201 14.92 -1.90 3.13
CA LEU A 201 13.76 -2.52 3.78
C LEU A 201 14.07 -3.06 5.18
N GLN A 202 15.34 -3.11 5.58
CA GLN A 202 15.74 -3.73 6.84
C GLN A 202 15.27 -2.91 8.05
N HIS A 203 15.17 -1.58 7.92
CA HIS A 203 14.69 -0.72 9.01
C HIS A 203 13.23 -1.06 9.41
N GLY A 204 12.30 -1.10 8.45
CA GLY A 204 10.91 -1.45 8.71
C GLY A 204 10.73 -2.90 9.16
N CYS A 205 11.58 -3.81 8.66
CA CYS A 205 11.63 -5.18 9.17
C CYS A 205 12.04 -5.21 10.65
N MET A 206 13.09 -4.47 11.02
CA MET A 206 13.57 -4.43 12.40
C MET A 206 12.58 -3.73 13.35
N TRP A 207 11.86 -2.70 12.87
CA TRP A 207 10.80 -2.04 13.65
C TRP A 207 9.78 -3.03 14.22
N ARG A 208 9.41 -4.06 13.45
CA ARG A 208 8.52 -5.12 13.91
C ARG A 208 9.09 -5.91 15.09
N MET A 209 10.39 -6.16 15.04
CA MET A 209 11.12 -7.02 15.97
C MET A 209 11.42 -6.26 17.27
N THR A 210 11.70 -4.96 17.16
CA THR A 210 12.20 -4.14 18.26
C THR A 210 11.12 -3.29 18.90
N ASP A 211 10.21 -2.69 18.13
CA ASP A 211 9.41 -1.56 18.61
C ASP A 211 7.93 -1.93 18.81
N TRP A 212 7.37 -2.71 17.88
CA TRP A 212 5.94 -3.07 17.89
C TRP A 212 5.50 -3.93 19.09
N GLY A 213 6.32 -4.90 19.49
CA GLY A 213 5.91 -5.90 20.49
C GLY A 213 4.96 -6.96 19.91
N ASP A 214 3.90 -7.33 20.64
CA ASP A 214 3.00 -8.46 20.31
C ASP A 214 1.53 -8.03 20.14
N SER A 215 1.29 -6.72 20.08
CA SER A 215 -0.04 -6.15 19.99
C SER A 215 -0.66 -6.38 18.63
N VAL A 216 -1.81 -7.06 18.59
CA VAL A 216 -2.58 -7.27 17.36
C VAL A 216 -4.02 -6.82 17.51
N THR A 217 -4.61 -6.87 18.70
CA THR A 217 -6.02 -6.53 18.91
C THR A 217 -6.21 -5.04 19.24
N MET A 218 -6.92 -4.33 18.36
CA MET A 218 -7.31 -2.94 18.51
C MET A 218 -8.35 -2.75 19.63
N GLN A 219 -8.18 -1.69 20.42
CA GLN A 219 -9.12 -1.23 21.45
C GLN A 219 -10.25 -0.45 20.78
N GLY A 220 -11.20 -1.19 20.20
CA GLY A 220 -12.34 -0.59 19.49
C GLY A 220 -11.98 -0.07 18.11
N LYS A 221 -12.80 0.85 17.59
CA LYS A 221 -12.66 1.36 16.23
C LYS A 221 -11.58 2.44 16.14
N PRO A 222 -10.71 2.42 15.10
CA PRO A 222 -9.76 3.50 14.85
C PRO A 222 -10.47 4.85 14.67
N GLN A 223 -9.85 5.92 15.16
CA GLN A 223 -10.36 7.28 15.03
C GLN A 223 -9.77 7.96 13.79
N ARG A 224 -10.61 8.45 12.88
CA ARG A 224 -10.17 9.27 11.74
C ARG A 224 -9.63 10.61 12.23
N VAL A 225 -8.44 10.98 11.78
CA VAL A 225 -7.76 12.24 12.12
C VAL A 225 -7.08 12.84 10.89
N ARG A 226 -6.67 14.10 10.99
CA ARG A 226 -5.84 14.75 9.98
C ARG A 226 -4.51 14.04 9.83
N CYS A 227 -4.09 13.76 8.61
CA CYS A 227 -2.77 13.19 8.34
C CYS A 227 -1.63 14.08 8.83
N SER A 228 -0.57 13.46 9.35
CA SER A 228 0.66 14.18 9.72
C SER A 228 1.55 14.46 8.52
N LYS A 229 2.40 15.48 8.63
CA LYS A 229 3.46 15.77 7.64
C LYS A 229 4.30 14.54 7.34
N GLY A 230 4.72 13.78 8.36
CA GLY A 230 5.51 12.55 8.19
C GLY A 230 4.86 11.45 7.32
N HIS A 231 3.52 11.36 7.30
CA HIS A 231 2.83 10.47 6.35
C HIS A 231 2.90 11.02 4.93
N ILE A 232 2.52 12.30 4.76
CA ILE A 232 2.49 12.96 3.45
C ILE A 232 3.89 13.07 2.83
N ASP A 233 4.93 13.24 3.64
CA ASP A 233 6.34 13.27 3.23
C ASP A 233 6.78 11.95 2.58
N ARG A 234 6.12 10.82 2.89
CA ARG A 234 6.43 9.48 2.38
C ARG A 234 5.50 9.03 1.25
N THR A 235 4.26 9.51 1.22
CA THR A 235 3.26 9.07 0.21
C THR A 235 2.95 10.13 -0.81
N GLY A 236 3.12 11.41 -0.50
CA GLY A 236 2.63 12.53 -1.30
C GLY A 236 1.10 12.63 -1.37
N CYS A 237 0.37 11.69 -0.77
CA CYS A 237 -1.08 11.61 -0.89
C CYS A 237 -1.76 12.27 0.30
N GLN A 238 -2.58 13.28 0.03
CA GLN A 238 -3.38 13.97 1.04
C GLN A 238 -4.81 14.07 0.54
N ARG A 239 -5.79 13.80 1.41
CA ARG A 239 -7.18 13.98 1.02
C ARG A 239 -7.58 15.46 1.00
N LYS A 240 -8.62 15.80 0.25
CA LYS A 240 -9.22 17.15 0.22
C LYS A 240 -10.24 17.39 1.33
N ASP A 241 -10.64 16.34 2.03
CA ASP A 241 -11.62 16.33 3.13
C ASP A 241 -10.96 15.97 4.47
N GLU A 242 -9.72 16.44 4.71
CA GLU A 242 -9.01 16.21 5.97
C GLU A 242 -9.80 16.81 7.16
N PRO A 243 -10.12 16.01 8.20
CA PRO A 243 -10.92 16.49 9.33
C PRO A 243 -10.12 17.49 10.18
N SER A 244 -10.80 18.41 10.86
CA SER A 244 -10.13 19.35 11.78
C SER A 244 -9.50 18.66 12.99
N THR A 245 -9.98 17.48 13.36
CA THR A 245 -9.43 16.65 14.44
C THR A 245 -8.03 16.17 14.11
N THR A 246 -7.07 16.41 15.01
CA THR A 246 -5.66 16.01 14.86
C THR A 246 -5.28 14.97 15.92
N PHE A 247 -4.17 14.27 15.69
CA PHE A 247 -3.60 13.38 16.71
C PHE A 247 -3.21 14.17 17.97
N GLN A 248 -3.66 13.69 19.12
CA GLN A 248 -3.45 14.31 20.42
C GLN A 248 -2.40 13.52 21.21
N GLY A 249 -1.70 14.21 22.12
CA GLY A 249 -0.74 13.60 23.04
C GLY A 249 0.68 14.14 22.88
N HIS A 250 1.63 13.45 23.50
CA HIS A 250 3.05 13.78 23.44
C HIS A 250 3.71 13.00 22.29
N TYR A 251 4.25 13.73 21.30
CA TYR A 251 4.92 13.18 20.11
C TYR A 251 5.79 14.27 19.47
N ASP A 252 6.61 13.90 18.48
CA ASP A 252 7.41 14.82 17.68
C ASP A 252 6.52 15.65 16.72
N SER A 253 5.93 16.71 17.24
CA SER A 253 5.05 17.59 16.45
C SER A 253 5.79 18.44 15.40
N ALA A 254 7.13 18.55 15.48
CA ALA A 254 7.90 19.28 14.48
C ALA A 254 7.89 18.54 13.13
N HIS A 255 8.11 17.22 13.17
CA HIS A 255 8.14 16.37 11.98
C HIS A 255 6.81 15.65 11.71
N ASN A 256 6.07 15.29 12.76
CA ASN A 256 4.83 14.52 12.67
C ASN A 256 3.59 15.33 13.06
N GLY A 257 3.69 16.66 13.10
CA GLY A 257 2.53 17.55 13.27
C GLY A 257 1.52 17.44 12.12
N PRO A 258 0.31 17.99 12.29
CA PRO A 258 -0.74 17.95 11.26
C PRO A 258 -0.27 18.62 9.96
N ALA A 259 -0.53 17.97 8.83
CA ALA A 259 -0.25 18.55 7.52
C ALA A 259 -1.31 19.61 7.16
N PRO A 260 -0.92 20.83 6.75
CA PRO A 260 -1.86 21.80 6.19
C PRO A 260 -2.43 21.30 4.87
N ASP A 261 -3.56 21.85 4.42
CA ASP A 261 -4.17 21.45 3.15
C ASP A 261 -3.27 21.74 1.95
N GLY A 262 -3.15 20.78 1.03
CA GLY A 262 -2.24 20.87 -0.11
C GLY A 262 -0.76 20.90 0.29
N TYR A 263 -0.41 20.26 1.41
CA TYR A 263 0.96 20.23 1.91
C TYR A 263 1.92 19.64 0.87
N THR A 264 3.06 20.31 0.68
CA THR A 264 4.13 19.86 -0.22
C THR A 264 5.07 18.93 0.56
N PRO A 265 5.23 17.67 0.13
CA PRO A 265 6.12 16.71 0.78
C PRO A 265 7.57 17.23 0.90
N ASN A 266 8.21 16.91 2.02
CA ASN A 266 9.64 17.13 2.21
C ASN A 266 10.44 16.16 1.32
N PRO A 267 11.16 16.64 0.30
CA PRO A 267 11.91 15.77 -0.61
C PRO A 267 13.04 15.01 0.09
N ALA A 268 13.51 15.45 1.27
CA ALA A 268 14.54 14.72 2.02
C ALA A 268 14.05 13.36 2.56
N VAL A 269 12.74 13.14 2.66
CA VAL A 269 12.17 11.91 3.27
C VAL A 269 11.99 10.80 2.25
N CYS A 270 11.40 11.11 1.09
CA CYS A 270 11.12 10.12 0.06
C CYS A 270 11.43 10.62 -1.37
N ASN A 271 12.23 11.68 -1.51
CA ASN A 271 12.57 12.26 -2.82
C ASN A 271 11.37 12.73 -3.65
N ILE A 272 10.21 12.87 -3.01
CA ILE A 272 8.97 13.33 -3.63
C ILE A 272 9.12 14.83 -3.92
N GLY A 273 9.05 15.20 -5.20
CA GLY A 273 9.13 16.62 -5.64
C GLY A 273 10.54 17.17 -5.83
N ALA A 274 11.61 16.38 -5.65
CA ALA A 274 13.00 16.86 -5.76
C ALA A 274 13.45 17.24 -7.20
N GLY A 275 12.69 16.84 -8.23
CA GLY A 275 13.02 17.06 -9.64
C GLY A 275 12.68 18.45 -10.21
N GLY A 276 12.24 19.40 -9.39
CA GLY A 276 11.74 20.71 -9.82
C GLY A 276 12.80 21.81 -10.00
N ASN A 277 13.98 21.53 -10.56
CA ASN A 277 14.99 22.58 -10.81
C ASN A 277 14.74 23.34 -12.12
N SER A 278 13.50 23.79 -12.33
CA SER A 278 13.18 24.83 -13.31
C SER A 278 12.22 25.79 -12.67
N LYS A 279 12.67 27.03 -12.45
CA LYS A 279 11.84 28.20 -12.19
C LYS A 279 10.64 28.19 -13.15
N ARG A 280 9.50 27.68 -12.69
CA ARG A 280 8.20 27.87 -13.32
C ARG A 280 7.26 28.17 -12.18
N THR A 281 6.88 29.44 -12.09
CA THR A 281 5.82 29.96 -11.22
C THR A 281 4.69 28.95 -11.13
N VAL A 282 4.49 28.40 -9.92
CA VAL A 282 3.37 27.53 -9.58
C VAL A 282 2.09 28.36 -9.76
N SER A 283 1.43 28.17 -10.90
CA SER A 283 0.03 28.54 -11.03
C SER A 283 -0.77 27.56 -10.17
N SER A 284 -1.63 28.10 -9.30
CA SER A 284 -2.38 27.45 -8.22
C SER A 284 -3.32 26.29 -8.60
N ASN A 285 -3.18 25.69 -9.79
CA ASN A 285 -4.04 24.63 -10.31
C ASN A 285 -3.26 23.46 -10.98
N GLY A 286 -2.00 23.21 -10.60
CA GLY A 286 -1.15 22.16 -11.21
C GLY A 286 -0.75 21.05 -10.24
N GLN A 287 -1.12 19.81 -10.55
CA GLN A 287 -0.70 18.60 -9.83
C GLN A 287 0.80 18.33 -10.09
N PRO A 288 1.68 18.29 -9.07
CA PRO A 288 3.13 18.16 -9.27
C PRO A 288 3.59 16.84 -9.92
N PHE A 289 2.75 15.80 -9.98
CA PHE A 289 3.10 14.49 -10.55
C PHE A 289 2.60 14.24 -11.97
N VAL A 290 1.90 15.22 -12.57
CA VAL A 290 1.35 15.11 -13.92
C VAL A 290 1.95 16.22 -14.79
N ALA A 291 2.87 15.84 -15.69
CA ALA A 291 3.27 16.73 -16.78
C ALA A 291 2.04 17.02 -17.65
N ARG A 292 1.69 18.31 -17.81
CA ARG A 292 0.61 18.74 -18.72
C ARG A 292 0.89 18.22 -20.12
N ARG A 293 -0.06 17.47 -20.71
CA ARG A 293 -0.12 17.35 -22.17
C ARG A 293 -0.31 18.76 -22.73
N HIS A 294 0.70 19.28 -23.41
CA HIS A 294 0.46 20.39 -24.33
C HIS A 294 -0.42 19.83 -25.46
N HIS A 295 -1.73 20.07 -25.37
CA HIS A 295 -2.55 20.10 -26.57
C HIS A 295 -1.98 21.22 -27.46
N GLN A 296 -1.15 20.86 -28.42
CA GLN A 296 -0.95 21.70 -29.59
C GLN A 296 -2.29 21.71 -30.32
N ALA A 297 -3.09 22.74 -30.04
CA ALA A 297 -4.21 23.10 -30.87
C ALA A 297 -3.62 23.59 -32.21
N HIS A 298 -3.62 22.71 -33.21
CA HIS A 298 -3.53 23.15 -34.59
C HIS A 298 -4.86 23.86 -34.94
N PRO A 299 -4.84 25.10 -35.44
CA PRO A 299 -6.06 25.73 -35.92
C PRO A 299 -6.50 25.01 -37.20
N VAL A 300 -7.64 24.32 -37.13
CA VAL A 300 -8.33 23.81 -38.32
C VAL A 300 -8.95 25.02 -39.03
N ALA A 301 -8.31 25.45 -40.11
CA ALA A 301 -8.90 26.37 -41.07
C ALA A 301 -9.93 25.60 -41.91
N SER A 302 -11.20 25.98 -41.79
CA SER A 302 -12.27 25.55 -42.67
C SER A 302 -12.05 26.03 -44.10
N ARG A 303 -12.01 25.12 -45.07
CA ARG A 303 -12.45 25.40 -46.45
C ARG A 303 -13.26 24.22 -46.97
N HIS A 304 -14.53 24.48 -47.25
CA HIS A 304 -15.38 23.65 -48.09
C HIS A 304 -14.82 23.59 -49.51
N ALA A 305 -14.74 22.38 -50.08
CA ALA A 305 -15.09 22.13 -51.48
C ALA A 305 -15.36 20.62 -51.67
N SER A 306 -16.46 20.34 -52.36
CA SER A 306 -16.98 19.05 -52.80
C SER A 306 -16.01 18.23 -53.65
N GLN A 307 -16.04 16.90 -53.55
CA GLN A 307 -16.51 15.99 -54.61
C GLN A 307 -16.30 14.51 -54.24
N ALA A 308 -17.20 13.69 -54.78
CA ALA A 308 -17.35 12.26 -54.59
C ALA A 308 -16.20 11.45 -55.21
N SER A 309 -15.86 10.29 -54.61
CA SER A 309 -15.55 9.03 -55.33
C SER A 309 -15.26 7.86 -54.37
N THR A 310 -16.19 6.90 -54.38
CA THR A 310 -16.03 5.43 -54.39
C THR A 310 -14.80 4.75 -53.75
N CYS A 311 -15.09 3.84 -52.81
CA CYS A 311 -14.21 2.75 -52.36
C CYS A 311 -13.95 1.70 -53.47
N PRO A 312 -12.80 1.01 -53.41
CA PRO A 312 -12.71 -0.38 -53.84
C PRO A 312 -12.24 -1.31 -52.70
N VAL A 313 -12.99 -2.41 -52.58
CA VAL A 313 -12.72 -3.78 -52.08
C VAL A 313 -11.71 -3.97 -50.95
#